data_AF-A0A7M3ZTY3-F1
#
_entry.id   AF-A0A7M3ZTY3-F1
#
_cell.length_a   1.000
_cell.length_b   1.000
_cell.length_c   1.000
_cell.angle_alpha   90.00
_cell.angle_beta   90.00
_cell.angle_gamma   90.00
#
_symmetry.space_group_name_H-M   'P 1'
#
loop_
_entity.id
_entity.type
_entity.pdbx_description
1 polymer ?
#
loop_
_entity_poly.entity_id
_entity_poly.type
_entity_poly.pdbx_seq_one_letter_code
_entity_poly.pdbx_strand_id
1 'polypeptide(L)'
;MASGGPRSEVFTTVLLNEHGLVADWPRHQQRMKDHAARLRIELPKDGPKVPHDGGEGWRLARIGCASAEAWNVSVRPLGVRDEAIDAISVEAPRWNDRTNGTKHGDWSAYRAAMEA
;
A
#
# COMPACT_ATOMS: atom_id res chain seq x y z
N MET A 1 -18.27 0.34 9.33
CA MET A 1 -17.58 -0.70 8.53
C MET A 1 -16.32 -1.08 9.29
N ALA A 2 -16.19 -2.33 9.72
CA ALA A 2 -15.13 -2.73 10.65
C ALA A 2 -13.75 -2.26 10.12
N SER A 3 -13.15 -1.29 10.79
CA SER A 3 -11.78 -0.88 10.51
C SER A 3 -10.90 -2.06 10.88
N GLY A 4 -10.45 -2.80 9.88
CA GLY A 4 -9.58 -3.93 10.08
C GLY A 4 -8.35 -3.49 10.87
N GLY A 5 -7.98 -4.25 11.90
CA GLY A 5 -6.74 -4.02 12.63
C GLY A 5 -5.51 -4.17 11.71
N PRO A 6 -4.28 -3.97 12.21
CA PRO A 6 -3.08 -4.01 11.39
C PRO A 6 -2.89 -5.32 10.59
N ARG A 7 -3.44 -6.45 11.06
CA ARG A 7 -3.35 -7.73 10.35
C ARG A 7 -4.42 -7.95 9.27
N SER A 8 -5.33 -7.00 9.08
CA SER A 8 -6.36 -7.09 8.03
C SER A 8 -5.77 -7.06 6.63
N GLU A 9 -4.60 -6.45 6.47
CA GLU A 9 -3.92 -6.37 5.18
C GLU A 9 -2.47 -5.92 5.39
N VAL A 10 -1.58 -6.37 4.52
CA VAL A 10 -0.31 -5.72 4.24
C VAL A 10 -0.34 -5.22 2.80
N PHE A 11 0.17 -4.01 2.53
CA PHE A 11 0.08 -3.45 1.17
C PHE A 11 1.29 -2.62 0.73
N THR A 12 1.33 -2.36 -0.57
CA THR A 12 2.20 -1.36 -1.21
C THR A 12 1.45 -0.62 -2.31
N THR A 13 1.83 0.63 -2.57
CA THR A 13 1.40 1.38 -3.75
C THR A 13 2.64 1.66 -4.59
N VAL A 14 2.53 1.45 -5.90
CA VAL A 14 3.63 1.57 -6.87
C VAL A 14 3.22 2.44 -8.05
N LEU A 15 4.20 3.11 -8.65
CA LEU A 15 4.04 3.85 -9.90
C LEU A 15 4.24 2.91 -11.08
N LEU A 16 3.35 3.01 -12.07
CA LEU A 16 3.42 2.32 -13.36
C LEU A 16 3.53 3.34 -14.48
N ASN A 17 4.40 3.05 -15.44
CA ASN A 17 4.42 3.78 -16.70
C ASN A 17 3.51 3.11 -17.75
N GLU A 18 3.40 3.76 -18.91
CA GLU A 18 2.60 3.29 -20.05
C GLU A 18 3.05 1.95 -20.62
N HIS A 19 4.28 1.50 -20.33
CA HIS A 19 4.81 0.20 -20.74
C HIS A 19 4.62 -0.92 -19.69
N GLY A 20 3.94 -0.62 -18.58
CA GLY A 20 3.73 -1.57 -17.49
C GLY A 20 4.95 -1.83 -16.61
N LEU A 21 5.99 -1.00 -16.74
CA LEU A 21 7.14 -1.05 -15.84
C LEU A 21 6.78 -0.43 -14.50
N VAL A 22 7.20 -1.09 -13.43
CA VAL A 22 6.92 -0.71 -12.06
C VAL A 22 8.17 -0.06 -11.45
N ALA A 23 8.04 1.16 -10.95
CA ALA A 23 9.13 1.87 -10.29
C ALA A 23 9.55 1.12 -9.01
N ASP A 24 10.87 0.99 -8.81
CA ASP A 24 11.50 0.42 -7.61
C ASP A 24 10.98 -0.98 -7.21
N TRP A 25 10.52 -1.78 -8.18
CA TRP A 25 9.80 -3.02 -7.90
C TRP A 25 10.49 -3.97 -6.91
N PRO A 26 11.81 -4.26 -7.02
CA PRO A 26 12.49 -5.13 -6.06
C PRO A 26 12.41 -4.62 -4.61
N ARG A 27 12.48 -3.29 -4.40
CA ARG A 27 12.39 -2.67 -3.06
C ARG A 27 10.98 -2.78 -2.51
N HIS A 28 9.97 -2.58 -3.35
CA HIS A 28 8.57 -2.77 -2.98
C HIS A 28 8.28 -4.22 -2.57
N GLN A 29 8.78 -5.20 -3.33
CA GLN A 29 8.64 -6.62 -3.00
C GLN A 29 9.34 -6.99 -1.69
N GLN A 30 10.57 -6.50 -1.47
CA GLN A 30 11.29 -6.77 -0.24
C GLN A 30 10.54 -6.22 0.97
N ARG A 31 10.16 -4.94 0.92
CA ARG A 31 9.36 -4.31 1.98
C ARG A 31 8.06 -5.08 2.24
N MET A 32 7.41 -5.57 1.19
CA MET A 32 6.19 -6.35 1.30
C MET A 32 6.41 -7.63 2.11
N LYS A 33 7.47 -8.39 1.80
CA LYS A 33 7.86 -9.60 2.52
C LYS A 33 8.19 -9.31 3.99
N ASP A 34 8.99 -8.28 4.24
CA ASP A 34 9.41 -7.91 5.60
C ASP A 34 8.20 -7.52 6.47
N HIS A 35 7.28 -6.72 5.91
CA HIS A 35 6.09 -6.29 6.62
C HIS A 35 5.10 -7.43 6.84
N ALA A 36 4.93 -8.32 5.85
CA ALA A 36 4.11 -9.51 5.98
C ALA A 36 4.61 -10.43 7.11
N ALA A 37 5.93 -10.67 7.17
CA ALA A 37 6.56 -11.46 8.23
C ALA A 37 6.33 -10.84 9.62
N ARG A 38 6.49 -9.52 9.75
CA ARG A 38 6.20 -8.81 11.00
C ARG A 38 4.73 -8.90 11.39
N LEU A 39 3.81 -8.75 10.44
CA LEU A 39 2.37 -8.82 10.70
C LEU A 39 1.85 -10.25 10.87
N ARG A 40 2.65 -11.28 10.54
CA ARG A 40 2.24 -12.69 10.45
C ARG A 40 1.14 -12.90 9.42
N ILE A 41 1.28 -12.26 8.26
CA ILE A 41 0.46 -12.48 7.08
C ILE A 41 1.25 -13.36 6.12
N GLU A 42 0.70 -14.50 5.75
CA GLU A 42 1.27 -15.33 4.70
C GLU A 42 0.98 -14.71 3.34
N LEU A 43 2.00 -14.58 2.51
CA LEU A 43 1.86 -14.10 1.14
C LEU A 43 1.58 -15.29 0.20
N PRO A 44 0.79 -15.10 -0.87
CA PRO A 44 0.64 -16.09 -1.92
C PRO A 44 2.00 -16.51 -2.50
N LYS A 45 2.11 -17.78 -2.91
CA LYS A 45 3.36 -18.35 -3.48
C LYS A 45 3.77 -17.62 -4.76
N ASP A 46 2.80 -17.32 -5.60
CA ASP A 46 3.00 -16.53 -6.82
C ASP A 46 3.00 -15.04 -6.49
N GLY A 47 3.83 -14.28 -7.20
CA GLY A 47 3.85 -12.83 -7.08
C GLY A 47 2.55 -12.16 -7.55
N PRO A 48 2.28 -10.93 -7.11
CA PRO A 48 1.12 -10.18 -7.60
C PRO A 48 1.27 -9.92 -9.09
N LYS A 49 0.19 -10.15 -9.84
CA LYS A 49 0.09 -9.72 -11.24
C LYS A 49 -0.42 -8.30 -11.25
N VAL A 50 0.42 -7.35 -11.66
CA VAL A 50 -0.01 -5.96 -11.81
C VAL A 50 -0.59 -5.81 -13.21
N PRO A 51 -1.89 -5.48 -13.35
CA PRO A 51 -2.52 -5.36 -14.66
C PRO A 51 -1.86 -4.28 -15.50
N HIS A 52 -1.61 -4.61 -16.76
CA HIS A 52 -1.38 -3.64 -17.81
C HIS A 52 -2.55 -3.74 -18.78
N ASP A 53 -3.51 -2.84 -18.62
CA ASP A 53 -4.72 -2.74 -19.45
C ASP A 53 -4.52 -1.82 -20.67
N GLY A 54 -3.27 -1.46 -21.00
CA GLY A 54 -2.99 -0.51 -22.08
C GLY A 54 -3.42 0.93 -21.81
N GLY A 55 -3.75 1.30 -20.55
CA GLY A 55 -4.07 2.68 -20.20
C GLY A 55 -2.91 3.64 -20.47
N GLU A 56 -3.22 4.78 -21.11
CA GLU A 56 -2.27 5.85 -21.42
C GLU A 56 -1.74 6.54 -20.15
N GLY A 57 -0.48 6.98 -20.20
CA GLY A 57 0.15 7.76 -19.15
C GLY A 57 0.54 6.97 -17.89
N TRP A 58 0.96 7.72 -16.86
CA TRP A 58 1.39 7.16 -15.58
C TRP A 58 0.19 6.81 -14.68
N ARG A 59 0.32 5.71 -13.94
CA ARG A 59 -0.74 5.14 -13.11
C ARG A 59 -0.21 4.70 -11.76
N LEU A 60 -1.11 4.58 -10.78
CA LEU A 60 -0.79 4.00 -9.49
C LEU A 60 -1.49 2.65 -9.36
N ALA A 61 -0.72 1.60 -9.08
CA ALA A 61 -1.30 0.34 -8.60
C ALA A 61 -1.15 0.23 -7.10
N ARG A 62 -2.23 -0.14 -6.43
CA ARG A 62 -2.23 -0.59 -5.06
C ARG A 62 -2.28 -2.12 -5.05
N ILE A 63 -1.35 -2.73 -4.35
CA ILE A 63 -1.20 -4.18 -4.22
C ILE A 63 -1.29 -4.51 -2.74
N GLY A 64 -2.27 -5.32 -2.36
CA GLY A 64 -2.55 -5.72 -0.99
C GLY A 64 -2.72 -7.22 -0.84
N CYS A 65 -2.55 -7.70 0.38
CA CYS A 65 -2.69 -9.11 0.74
C CYS A 65 -3.20 -9.23 2.18
N ALA A 66 -4.27 -10.00 2.37
CA ALA A 66 -4.82 -10.31 3.70
C ALA A 66 -4.45 -11.72 4.17
N SER A 67 -4.27 -12.65 3.24
CA SER A 67 -3.92 -14.06 3.48
C SER A 67 -3.26 -14.67 2.24
N ALA A 68 -2.80 -15.92 2.35
CA ALA A 68 -2.16 -16.66 1.25
C ALA A 68 -3.10 -16.97 0.06
N GLU A 69 -4.38 -16.59 0.12
CA GLU A 69 -5.38 -16.94 -0.89
C GLU A 69 -5.23 -16.12 -2.18
N ALA A 70 -5.09 -14.80 -2.07
CA ALA A 70 -5.07 -13.92 -3.23
C ALA A 70 -4.44 -12.55 -2.96
N TRP A 71 -3.88 -11.98 -4.03
CA TRP A 71 -3.52 -10.57 -4.10
C TRP A 71 -4.74 -9.72 -4.45
N ASN A 72 -4.94 -8.61 -3.73
CA ASN A 72 -5.86 -7.55 -4.12
C ASN A 72 -5.07 -6.48 -4.89
N VAL A 73 -5.39 -6.29 -6.17
CA VAL A 73 -4.74 -5.27 -7.01
C VAL A 73 -5.77 -4.33 -7.58
N SER A 74 -5.57 -3.03 -7.37
CA SER A 74 -6.37 -1.98 -8.01
C SER A 74 -5.45 -0.97 -8.68
N VAL A 75 -5.85 -0.48 -9.86
CA VAL A 75 -5.08 0.49 -10.66
C VAL A 75 -5.93 1.72 -10.87
N ARG A 76 -5.32 2.90 -10.78
CA ARG A 76 -5.97 4.19 -11.08
C ARG A 76 -5.03 5.13 -11.83
N PRO A 77 -5.56 6.08 -12.62
CA PRO A 77 -4.77 7.17 -13.17
C PRO A 77 -4.00 7.93 -12.09
N LEU A 78 -2.79 8.39 -12.41
CA LEU A 78 -2.03 9.26 -11.53
C LEU A 78 -2.61 10.68 -11.60
N GLY A 79 -3.17 11.16 -10.49
CA GLY A 79 -3.44 12.59 -10.30
C GLY A 79 -2.20 13.27 -9.76
N VAL A 80 -1.36 13.86 -10.62
CA VAL A 80 -0.27 14.72 -10.16
C VAL A 80 -0.85 16.07 -9.76
N ARG A 81 -0.42 16.59 -8.60
CA ARG A 81 -0.65 17.97 -8.20
C ARG A 81 0.71 18.63 -8.06
N ASP A 82 1.03 19.50 -9.00
CA ASP A 82 2.19 20.39 -8.89
C ASP A 82 1.72 21.65 -8.17
N GLU A 83 1.65 21.55 -6.85
CA GLU A 83 1.12 22.60 -5.98
C GLU A 83 1.97 22.73 -4.70
N ALA A 84 2.00 23.92 -4.12
CA ALA A 84 2.55 24.11 -2.79
C ALA A 84 1.69 23.34 -1.78
N ILE A 85 2.34 22.61 -0.87
CA ILE A 85 1.67 21.81 0.15
C ILE A 85 1.94 22.44 1.52
N ASP A 86 0.87 22.81 2.20
CA ASP A 86 0.89 23.12 3.63
C ASP A 86 0.46 21.87 4.43
N ALA A 87 1.01 21.72 5.63
CA ALA A 87 0.70 20.60 6.51
C ALA A 87 0.57 21.06 7.96
N ILE A 88 -0.24 20.34 8.73
CA ILE A 88 -0.37 20.50 10.18
C ILE A 88 0.20 19.28 10.90
N SER A 89 0.49 19.44 12.19
CA SER A 89 0.90 18.34 13.06
C SER A 89 -0.29 17.83 13.86
N VAL A 90 -0.46 16.51 13.91
CA VAL A 90 -1.43 15.80 14.75
C VAL A 90 -0.72 14.74 15.58
N GLU A 91 -1.33 14.28 16.68
CA GLU A 91 -0.74 13.22 17.49
C GLU A 91 -0.57 11.93 16.67
N ALA A 92 0.61 11.32 16.77
CA ALA A 92 0.91 10.10 16.04
C ALA A 92 0.19 8.89 16.65
N PRO A 93 -0.43 8.02 15.84
CA PRO A 93 -0.97 6.75 16.32
C PRO A 93 0.12 5.86 16.92
N ARG A 94 -0.24 5.10 17.95
CA ARG A 94 0.67 4.17 18.65
C ARG A 94 0.32 2.73 18.33
N TRP A 95 1.32 1.98 17.89
CA TRP A 95 1.25 0.52 17.78
C TRP A 95 2.41 -0.12 18.52
N ASN A 96 2.32 -1.42 18.80
CA ASN A 96 3.45 -2.18 19.32
C ASN A 96 4.62 -2.23 18.30
N ASP A 97 5.82 -2.54 18.79
CA ASP A 97 7.06 -2.57 17.99
C ASP A 97 6.98 -3.46 16.75
N ARG A 98 6.19 -4.53 16.81
CA ARG A 98 6.03 -5.46 15.69
C ARG A 98 5.25 -4.82 14.55
N THR A 99 4.20 -4.07 14.87
CA THR A 99 3.32 -3.41 13.90
C THR A 99 3.88 -2.06 13.45
N ASN A 100 4.50 -1.30 14.35
CA ASN A 100 4.91 0.08 14.08
C ASN A 100 5.87 0.17 12.88
N GLY A 101 5.61 1.08 11.94
CA GLY A 101 6.41 1.21 10.72
C GLY A 101 6.14 0.16 9.63
N THR A 102 5.15 -0.72 9.81
CA THR A 102 4.67 -1.58 8.71
C THR A 102 3.57 -0.87 7.91
N LYS A 103 3.42 -1.23 6.62
CA LYS A 103 2.33 -0.77 5.75
C LYS A 103 1.17 -1.74 5.87
N HIS A 104 0.21 -1.40 6.71
CA HIS A 104 -0.85 -2.30 7.15
C HIS A 104 -2.26 -1.74 6.97
N GLY A 105 -3.28 -2.60 7.05
CA GLY A 105 -4.69 -2.24 6.80
C GLY A 105 -5.33 -1.28 7.82
N ASP A 106 -4.74 -1.09 9.01
CA ASP A 106 -5.23 -0.12 9.99
C ASP A 106 -4.89 1.32 9.59
N TRP A 107 -5.75 1.90 8.74
CA TRP A 107 -5.64 3.26 8.20
C TRP A 107 -6.57 4.27 8.88
N SER A 108 -7.25 3.88 9.94
CA SER A 108 -8.24 4.71 10.63
C SER A 108 -7.64 6.03 11.13
N ALA A 109 -6.51 5.95 11.84
CA ALA A 109 -5.81 7.12 12.38
C ALA A 109 -5.33 8.10 11.29
N TYR A 110 -4.85 7.60 10.15
CA TYR A 110 -4.41 8.46 9.05
C TYR A 110 -5.57 9.17 8.35
N ARG A 111 -6.75 8.53 8.28
CA ARG A 111 -7.96 9.19 7.78
C ARG A 111 -8.43 10.30 8.71
N ALA A 112 -8.47 10.03 10.01
CA ALA A 112 -8.79 11.05 11.02
C ALA A 112 -7.80 12.22 10.99
N ALA A 113 -6.50 11.96 10.79
CA ALA A 113 -5.48 13.00 10.65
C ALA A 113 -5.71 13.93 9.44
N MET A 114 -6.28 13.42 8.33
CA MET A 114 -6.61 14.25 7.17
C MET A 114 -7.86 15.11 7.38
N GLU A 115 -8.70 14.79 8.36
CA GLU A 115 -9.95 15.49 8.67
C GLU A 115 -9.81 16.51 9.82
N ALA A 116 -8.64 16.56 10.46
CA ALA A 116 -8.30 17.47 11.57
C ALA A 116 -7.92 18.87 11.08
#